data_AF-A0A1C3E605-F1
#
_entry.id   AF-A0A1C3E605-F1
#
_cell.length_a   1.000
_cell.length_b   1.000
_cell.length_c   1.000
_cell.angle_alpha   90.00
_cell.angle_beta   90.00
_cell.angle_gamma   90.00
#
_symmetry.space_group_name_H-M   'P 1'
#
loop_
_entity.id
_entity.type
_entity.pdbx_description
1 polymer ?
#
loop_
_entity_poly.entity_id
_entity_poly.type
_entity_poly.pdbx_seq_one_letter_code
_entity_poly.pdbx_strand_id
1 'polypeptide(L)'
;MMQQRSLGVLTLILVSGLSIHGPSTHLAVANNGPWPLPQVTSPADNPSTPEKVELGRQLFFDPRLSKTQEVSCASCHNPEKGYSDGEPNSQGIGGQRGNRNSPSIINSAYHKFQFWDGRSKTLEEQALGPMQNPIEMGMTLDELVKRLNEVPGYRAQFQKVFGTDVTAENMAKAIAAFERTIVSKNSPYDRFVAGDTTNWNPTLELGRALFFGKANCSACHSGANLTDNAFHNIGIGSQDAGRAAISKLEADRGAFKTPTVREVARTAPYMHDGSLKTLEEVVEHYNKGGTPNDYLDEEIFPLKLTDAEKAALVIFMREGLSSPDLPIITKPELPQ
;
A
#
# COMPACT_ATOMS: atom_id res chain seq x y z
N MET A 1 -95.05 8.00 7.89
CA MET A 1 -95.06 7.06 9.05
C MET A 1 -94.57 5.71 8.57
N MET A 2 -93.28 5.40 8.71
CA MET A 2 -92.81 4.02 8.59
C MET A 2 -91.58 3.87 9.49
N GLN A 3 -91.73 2.98 10.47
CA GLN A 3 -90.80 2.73 11.56
C GLN A 3 -89.48 2.15 11.05
N GLN A 4 -88.39 2.73 11.56
CA GLN A 4 -87.06 2.14 11.54
C GLN A 4 -87.01 0.91 12.46
N ARG A 5 -86.41 -0.18 11.97
CA ARG A 5 -85.79 -1.20 12.80
C ARG A 5 -84.32 -1.30 12.44
N SER A 6 -83.49 -1.05 13.44
CA SER A 6 -82.04 -1.10 13.43
C SER A 6 -81.57 -2.56 13.53
N LEU A 7 -80.66 -2.97 12.64
CA LEU A 7 -79.71 -4.05 12.92
C LEU A 7 -78.29 -3.50 12.67
N GLY A 8 -77.46 -3.58 13.69
CA GLY A 8 -76.08 -3.12 13.67
C GLY A 8 -75.17 -4.04 12.84
N VAL A 9 -74.23 -3.42 12.13
CA VAL A 9 -73.10 -4.11 11.51
C VAL A 9 -71.83 -3.59 12.19
N LEU A 10 -71.15 -4.50 12.89
CA LEU A 10 -69.84 -4.30 13.49
C LEU A 10 -68.82 -4.12 12.34
N THR A 11 -68.25 -2.92 12.18
CA THR A 11 -67.18 -2.70 11.21
C THR A 11 -65.82 -2.83 11.91
N LEU A 12 -65.11 -3.90 11.60
CA LEU A 12 -63.74 -4.15 12.02
C LEU A 12 -62.81 -3.18 11.24
N ILE A 13 -62.23 -2.19 11.91
CA ILE A 13 -61.22 -1.31 11.29
C ILE A 13 -59.89 -2.08 11.28
N LEU A 14 -59.50 -2.59 10.10
CA LEU A 14 -58.14 -3.02 9.84
C LEU A 14 -57.25 -1.77 9.72
N VAL A 15 -56.43 -1.51 10.74
CA VAL A 15 -55.33 -0.55 10.64
C VAL A 15 -54.21 -1.23 9.87
N SER A 16 -54.16 -1.03 8.55
CA SER A 16 -53.00 -1.36 7.74
C SER A 16 -51.86 -0.41 8.12
N GLY A 17 -50.87 -0.92 8.85
CA GLY A 17 -49.62 -0.22 9.11
C GLY A 17 -48.87 0.01 7.80
N LEU A 18 -48.97 1.22 7.24
CA LEU A 18 -48.05 1.68 6.21
C LEU A 18 -46.70 1.94 6.88
N SER A 19 -45.79 0.97 6.81
CA SER A 19 -44.37 1.22 7.05
C SER A 19 -43.84 2.09 5.91
N ILE A 20 -43.67 3.39 6.20
CA ILE A 20 -43.00 4.34 5.32
C ILE A 20 -41.53 3.93 5.26
N HIS A 21 -41.18 3.10 4.28
CA HIS A 21 -39.79 2.87 3.92
C HIS A 21 -39.34 4.11 3.17
N GLY A 22 -38.65 5.02 3.87
CA GLY A 22 -37.91 6.09 3.23
C GLY A 22 -36.93 5.50 2.22
N PRO A 23 -36.64 6.19 1.10
CA PRO A 23 -35.70 5.67 0.12
C PRO A 23 -34.35 5.48 0.82
N SER A 24 -33.86 4.24 0.85
CA SER A 24 -32.47 3.95 1.16
C SER A 24 -31.64 4.70 0.14
N THR A 25 -31.09 5.85 0.53
CA THR A 25 -30.05 6.52 -0.23
C THR A 25 -28.85 5.58 -0.20
N HIS A 26 -28.75 4.73 -1.22
CA HIS A 26 -27.48 4.15 -1.60
C HIS A 26 -26.55 5.35 -1.85
N LEU A 27 -25.72 5.67 -0.87
CA LEU A 27 -24.63 6.62 -1.03
C LEU A 27 -23.82 6.08 -2.20
N ALA A 28 -23.95 6.72 -3.36
CA ALA A 28 -23.18 6.37 -4.54
C ALA A 28 -21.72 6.56 -4.18
N VAL A 29 -21.01 5.46 -3.90
CA VAL A 29 -19.57 5.44 -3.83
C VAL A 29 -19.11 5.95 -5.20
N ALA A 30 -18.39 7.08 -5.23
CA ALA A 30 -17.80 7.60 -6.45
C ALA A 30 -17.08 6.43 -7.17
N ASN A 31 -17.40 6.25 -8.44
CA ASN A 31 -17.16 5.05 -9.24
C ASN A 31 -15.66 4.84 -9.54
N ASN A 32 -14.85 4.62 -8.50
CA ASN A 32 -13.39 4.62 -8.52
C ASN A 32 -12.82 3.19 -8.55
N GLY A 33 -13.15 2.42 -9.60
CA GLY A 33 -12.58 1.07 -9.85
C GLY A 33 -13.26 -0.07 -9.06
N PRO A 34 -12.88 -1.34 -9.32
CA PRO A 34 -13.53 -2.48 -8.68
C PRO A 34 -13.17 -2.51 -7.19
N TRP A 35 -14.16 -2.22 -6.35
CA TRP A 35 -14.16 -2.48 -4.91
C TRP A 35 -14.90 -3.80 -4.64
N PRO A 36 -14.47 -4.64 -3.68
CA PRO A 36 -13.29 -4.51 -2.80
C PRO A 36 -11.96 -4.78 -3.53
N LEU A 37 -10.82 -4.73 -2.82
CA LEU A 37 -9.53 -5.21 -3.34
C LEU A 37 -9.71 -6.62 -3.94
N PRO A 38 -9.28 -6.86 -5.20
CA PRO A 38 -9.42 -8.17 -5.81
C PRO A 38 -8.53 -9.19 -5.10
N GLN A 39 -8.84 -10.47 -5.26
CA GLN A 39 -7.94 -11.52 -4.80
C GLN A 39 -6.57 -11.38 -5.50
N VAL A 40 -5.47 -11.44 -4.72
CA VAL A 40 -4.12 -11.47 -5.28
C VAL A 40 -3.98 -12.69 -6.20
N THR A 41 -3.47 -12.45 -7.40
CA THR A 41 -3.12 -13.51 -8.35
C THR A 41 -1.61 -13.64 -8.48
N SER A 42 -1.15 -14.86 -8.71
CA SER A 42 0.26 -15.13 -8.99
C SER A 42 0.47 -15.19 -10.51
N PRO A 43 1.62 -14.73 -11.03
CA PRO A 43 2.00 -14.95 -12.43
C PRO A 43 2.02 -16.44 -12.78
N ALA A 44 1.71 -16.77 -14.03
CA ALA A 44 1.66 -18.16 -14.50
C ALA A 44 3.03 -18.88 -14.38
N ASP A 45 4.11 -18.14 -14.53
CA ASP A 45 5.50 -18.61 -14.41
C ASP A 45 6.05 -18.54 -12.97
N ASN A 46 5.27 -18.02 -12.03
CA ASN A 46 5.57 -18.05 -10.60
C ASN A 46 4.32 -18.26 -9.71
N PRO A 47 3.65 -19.42 -9.78
CA PRO A 47 2.50 -19.71 -8.94
C PRO A 47 2.92 -19.77 -7.45
N SER A 48 2.13 -19.17 -6.56
CA SER A 48 2.39 -19.24 -5.11
C SER A 48 1.93 -20.58 -4.54
N THR A 49 2.80 -21.22 -3.75
CA THR A 49 2.49 -22.39 -2.90
C THR A 49 2.89 -22.10 -1.46
N PRO A 50 2.31 -22.77 -0.45
CA PRO A 50 2.70 -22.59 0.95
C PRO A 50 4.22 -22.76 1.17
N GLU A 51 4.84 -23.76 0.53
CA GLU A 51 6.27 -24.03 0.63
C GLU A 51 7.12 -22.92 -0.01
N LYS A 52 6.67 -22.36 -1.15
CA LYS A 52 7.38 -21.26 -1.81
C LYS A 52 7.27 -19.96 -1.01
N VAL A 53 6.09 -19.70 -0.42
CA VAL A 53 5.87 -18.56 0.47
C VAL A 53 6.74 -18.68 1.71
N GLU A 54 6.85 -19.86 2.32
CA GLU A 54 7.71 -20.07 3.49
C GLU A 54 9.19 -19.89 3.14
N LEU A 55 9.64 -20.43 2.00
CA LEU A 55 11.01 -20.21 1.51
C LEU A 55 11.27 -18.71 1.27
N GLY A 56 10.33 -18.00 0.65
CA GLY A 56 10.40 -16.56 0.46
C GLY A 56 10.46 -15.78 1.77
N ARG A 57 9.67 -16.18 2.77
CA ARG A 57 9.70 -15.61 4.12
C ARG A 57 11.06 -15.82 4.76
N GLN A 58 11.63 -17.01 4.67
CA GLN A 58 12.98 -17.28 5.18
C GLN A 58 14.01 -16.35 4.56
N LEU A 59 14.04 -16.25 3.23
CA LEU A 59 14.94 -15.34 2.51
C LEU A 59 14.73 -13.87 2.91
N PHE A 60 13.48 -13.41 3.02
CA PHE A 60 13.16 -12.02 3.37
C PHE A 60 13.78 -11.57 4.70
N PHE A 61 13.85 -12.47 5.68
CA PHE A 61 14.43 -12.21 7.01
C PHE A 61 15.89 -12.68 7.15
N ASP A 62 16.50 -13.24 6.11
CA ASP A 62 17.83 -13.83 6.20
C ASP A 62 18.92 -12.77 5.93
N PRO A 63 19.74 -12.41 6.93
CA PRO A 63 20.77 -11.42 6.70
C PRO A 63 21.91 -11.96 5.82
N ARG A 64 22.03 -13.30 5.62
CA ARG A 64 23.04 -13.91 4.73
C ARG A 64 22.94 -13.44 3.28
N LEU A 65 21.81 -12.82 2.91
CA LEU A 65 21.62 -12.16 1.62
C LEU A 65 22.52 -10.92 1.43
N SER A 66 22.94 -10.27 2.51
CA SER A 66 23.88 -9.14 2.46
C SER A 66 25.33 -9.61 2.58
N LYS A 67 26.26 -8.81 2.03
CA LYS A 67 27.68 -9.15 2.04
C LYS A 67 28.26 -9.29 3.45
N THR A 68 27.85 -8.43 4.41
CA THR A 68 28.28 -8.49 5.82
C THR A 68 27.46 -9.44 6.69
N GLN A 69 26.35 -9.99 6.18
CA GLN A 69 25.42 -10.80 6.97
C GLN A 69 24.74 -10.04 8.12
N GLU A 70 24.48 -8.75 7.93
CA GLU A 70 23.86 -7.86 8.93
C GLU A 70 22.51 -7.30 8.46
N VAL A 71 22.31 -7.18 7.14
CA VAL A 71 21.13 -6.58 6.51
C VAL A 71 20.30 -7.65 5.82
N SER A 72 18.99 -7.61 6.03
CA SER A 72 17.98 -8.41 5.33
C SER A 72 16.92 -7.49 4.71
N CYS A 73 16.00 -8.03 3.92
CA CYS A 73 14.88 -7.25 3.41
C CYS A 73 14.05 -6.65 4.57
N ALA A 74 13.84 -7.44 5.62
CA ALA A 74 13.14 -7.03 6.84
C ALA A 74 13.84 -5.90 7.63
N SER A 75 15.12 -5.64 7.38
CA SER A 75 15.83 -4.50 8.00
C SER A 75 15.29 -3.16 7.49
N CYS A 76 14.91 -3.09 6.20
CA CYS A 76 14.36 -1.88 5.57
C CYS A 76 12.83 -1.94 5.40
N HIS A 77 12.24 -3.14 5.41
CA HIS A 77 10.81 -3.39 5.27
C HIS A 77 10.28 -4.15 6.50
N ASN A 78 10.37 -3.50 7.67
CA ASN A 78 10.06 -4.09 8.96
C ASN A 78 8.55 -4.25 9.17
N PRO A 79 8.03 -5.47 9.41
CA PRO A 79 6.61 -5.72 9.65
C PRO A 79 5.97 -4.83 10.73
N GLU A 80 6.69 -4.54 11.82
CA GLU A 80 6.18 -3.72 12.93
C GLU A 80 6.11 -2.22 12.58
N LYS A 81 6.79 -1.80 11.53
CA LYS A 81 6.83 -0.41 11.03
C LYS A 81 6.10 -0.26 9.70
N GLY A 82 4.97 -0.96 9.55
CA GLY A 82 4.16 -0.92 8.34
C GLY A 82 4.92 -1.42 7.10
N TYR A 83 5.84 -2.37 7.27
CA TYR A 83 6.75 -2.86 6.22
C TYR A 83 7.58 -1.77 5.53
N SER A 84 7.90 -0.72 6.29
CA SER A 84 8.95 0.28 6.03
C SER A 84 10.00 0.21 7.16
N ASP A 85 10.91 1.16 7.27
CA ASP A 85 11.94 1.19 8.33
C ASP A 85 11.73 2.28 9.38
N GLY A 86 10.76 3.19 9.18
CA GLY A 86 10.54 4.32 10.07
C GLY A 86 11.62 5.40 10.01
N GLU A 87 12.44 5.41 8.95
CA GLU A 87 13.57 6.33 8.80
C GLU A 87 13.45 7.15 7.50
N PRO A 88 13.97 8.39 7.44
CA PRO A 88 13.95 9.17 6.21
C PRO A 88 14.73 8.50 5.07
N ASN A 89 15.86 7.89 5.41
CA ASN A 89 16.67 7.10 4.49
C ASN A 89 17.17 5.84 5.17
N SER A 90 16.98 4.71 4.50
CA SER A 90 17.35 3.40 5.01
C SER A 90 18.85 3.29 5.25
N GLN A 91 19.20 2.64 6.36
CA GLN A 91 20.56 2.25 6.67
C GLN A 91 20.83 0.88 6.06
N GLY A 92 21.76 0.81 5.13
CA GLY A 92 22.24 -0.44 4.53
C GLY A 92 23.58 -0.89 5.11
N ILE A 93 24.31 -1.65 4.31
CA ILE A 93 25.56 -2.31 4.68
C ILE A 93 26.64 -1.33 5.16
N GLY A 94 27.30 -1.67 6.27
CA GLY A 94 28.35 -0.84 6.87
C GLY A 94 27.85 0.52 7.38
N GLY A 95 26.54 0.65 7.59
CA GLY A 95 25.91 1.89 8.06
C GLY A 95 25.74 2.98 7.01
N GLN A 96 25.95 2.65 5.72
CA GLN A 96 25.69 3.57 4.62
C GLN A 96 24.20 3.92 4.56
N ARG A 97 23.85 5.12 4.07
CA ARG A 97 22.46 5.54 3.89
C ARG A 97 22.18 5.87 2.43
N GLY A 98 21.03 5.42 1.95
CA GLY A 98 20.52 5.78 0.63
C GLY A 98 20.04 7.23 0.57
N ASN A 99 19.48 7.60 -0.58
CA ASN A 99 18.87 8.91 -0.82
C ASN A 99 17.34 8.89 -0.88
N ARG A 100 16.73 7.72 -0.63
CA ARG A 100 15.27 7.54 -0.65
C ARG A 100 14.80 6.86 0.63
N ASN A 101 13.56 7.17 1.01
CA ASN A 101 12.80 6.47 2.03
C ASN A 101 12.41 5.08 1.52
N SER A 102 12.44 4.08 2.40
CA SER A 102 11.98 2.72 2.09
C SER A 102 10.47 2.70 1.92
N PRO A 103 9.93 2.49 0.70
CA PRO A 103 8.50 2.42 0.53
C PRO A 103 7.95 1.18 1.25
N SER A 104 6.74 1.29 1.79
CA SER A 104 6.03 0.11 2.30
C SER A 104 5.81 -0.91 1.19
N ILE A 105 6.00 -2.19 1.50
CA ILE A 105 5.65 -3.31 0.59
C ILE A 105 4.23 -3.85 0.82
N ILE A 106 3.45 -3.26 1.73
CA ILE A 106 2.04 -3.59 1.91
C ILE A 106 1.32 -3.38 0.58
N ASN A 107 0.54 -4.38 0.17
CA ASN A 107 -0.24 -4.36 -1.07
C ASN A 107 0.60 -4.19 -2.35
N SER A 108 1.91 -4.43 -2.29
CA SER A 108 2.81 -4.34 -3.46
C SER A 108 2.47 -5.32 -4.59
N ALA A 109 1.74 -6.40 -4.25
CA ALA A 109 1.15 -7.35 -5.20
C ALA A 109 0.22 -6.71 -6.24
N TYR A 110 -0.39 -5.57 -5.90
CA TYR A 110 -1.31 -4.86 -6.80
C TYR A 110 -0.63 -3.73 -7.57
N HIS A 111 0.67 -3.48 -7.37
CA HIS A 111 1.38 -2.44 -8.08
C HIS A 111 1.70 -2.85 -9.52
N LYS A 112 1.63 -1.91 -10.46
CA LYS A 112 2.09 -2.10 -11.85
C LYS A 112 3.60 -1.95 -11.98
N PHE A 113 4.20 -1.13 -11.13
CA PHE A 113 5.63 -0.88 -11.08
C PHE A 113 6.11 -0.88 -9.63
N GLN A 114 7.33 -1.34 -9.41
CA GLN A 114 8.00 -1.35 -8.11
C GLN A 114 9.07 -0.25 -8.03
N PHE A 115 9.48 0.09 -6.81
CA PHE A 115 10.28 1.27 -6.47
C PHE A 115 9.57 2.62 -6.73
N TRP A 116 10.13 3.67 -6.14
CA TRP A 116 9.66 5.06 -6.29
C TRP A 116 9.74 5.58 -7.74
N ASP A 117 10.74 5.18 -8.51
CA ASP A 117 10.92 5.57 -9.93
C ASP A 117 10.30 4.58 -10.92
N GLY A 118 9.69 3.49 -10.41
CA GLY A 118 9.03 2.49 -11.21
C GLY A 118 9.95 1.72 -12.15
N ARG A 119 11.24 1.60 -11.80
CA ARG A 119 12.24 0.97 -12.69
C ARG A 119 12.04 -0.53 -12.87
N SER A 120 11.36 -1.20 -11.95
CA SER A 120 11.06 -2.63 -12.05
C SER A 120 9.58 -2.86 -12.28
N LYS A 121 9.25 -3.81 -13.16
CA LYS A 121 7.85 -4.10 -13.56
C LYS A 121 7.21 -5.18 -12.70
N THR A 122 8.02 -5.97 -11.99
CA THR A 122 7.56 -7.13 -11.22
C THR A 122 8.24 -7.17 -9.85
N LEU A 123 7.65 -7.90 -8.91
CA LEU A 123 8.25 -8.17 -7.61
C LEU A 123 9.51 -9.03 -7.76
N GLU A 124 9.49 -9.99 -8.69
CA GLU A 124 10.64 -10.84 -9.00
C GLU A 124 11.86 -10.01 -9.44
N GLU A 125 11.66 -9.06 -10.36
CA GLU A 125 12.73 -8.16 -10.80
C GLU A 125 13.21 -7.24 -9.66
N GLN A 126 12.27 -6.72 -8.88
CA GLN A 126 12.55 -5.81 -7.78
C GLN A 126 13.43 -6.47 -6.70
N ALA A 127 13.14 -7.72 -6.33
CA ALA A 127 13.81 -8.43 -5.23
C ALA A 127 15.33 -8.55 -5.42
N LEU A 128 15.81 -8.63 -6.67
CA LEU A 128 17.23 -8.78 -6.98
C LEU A 128 18.04 -7.48 -6.90
N GLY A 129 17.38 -6.32 -6.98
CA GLY A 129 18.03 -5.02 -6.98
C GLY A 129 18.74 -4.69 -5.65
N PRO A 130 18.03 -4.70 -4.51
CA PRO A 130 18.59 -4.37 -3.19
C PRO A 130 19.80 -5.23 -2.81
N MET A 131 19.76 -6.53 -3.15
CA MET A 131 20.83 -7.49 -2.87
C MET A 131 22.17 -7.02 -3.49
N GLN A 132 22.10 -6.51 -4.71
CA GLN A 132 23.27 -6.07 -5.49
C GLN A 132 23.69 -4.63 -5.22
N ASN A 133 22.80 -3.80 -4.69
CA ASN A 133 23.10 -2.40 -4.45
C ASN A 133 24.21 -2.25 -3.38
N PRO A 134 25.35 -1.61 -3.69
CA PRO A 134 26.50 -1.48 -2.77
C PRO A 134 26.21 -0.66 -1.51
N ILE A 135 25.16 0.15 -1.51
CA ILE A 135 24.70 0.93 -0.35
C ILE A 135 23.75 0.09 0.52
N GLU A 136 22.93 -0.78 -0.08
CA GLU A 136 21.90 -1.54 0.63
C GLU A 136 22.45 -2.86 1.19
N MET A 137 22.72 -3.86 0.33
CA MET A 137 23.14 -5.20 0.77
C MET A 137 24.50 -5.62 0.19
N GLY A 138 24.93 -5.02 -0.91
CA GLY A 138 26.30 -5.04 -1.44
C GLY A 138 26.85 -6.39 -1.88
N MET A 139 26.00 -7.32 -2.31
CA MET A 139 26.36 -8.70 -2.67
C MET A 139 26.12 -8.96 -4.17
N THR A 140 27.08 -9.56 -4.88
CA THR A 140 26.79 -10.02 -6.26
C THR A 140 25.90 -11.26 -6.23
N LEU A 141 25.06 -11.46 -7.26
CA LEU A 141 24.17 -12.62 -7.30
C LEU A 141 24.95 -13.94 -7.38
N ASP A 142 26.08 -13.99 -8.07
CA ASP A 142 26.89 -15.20 -8.18
C ASP A 142 27.48 -15.62 -6.83
N GLU A 143 28.03 -14.66 -6.07
CA GLU A 143 28.52 -14.91 -4.72
C GLU A 143 27.38 -15.34 -3.79
N LEU A 144 26.20 -14.73 -3.93
CA LEU A 144 25.04 -15.02 -3.10
C LEU A 144 24.50 -16.43 -3.36
N VAL A 145 24.36 -16.79 -4.64
CA VAL A 145 23.94 -18.13 -5.07
C VAL A 145 24.92 -19.18 -4.55
N LYS A 146 26.23 -18.96 -4.64
CA LYS A 146 27.23 -19.87 -4.08
C LYS A 146 27.04 -20.02 -2.56
N ARG A 147 26.93 -18.91 -1.84
CA ARG A 147 26.76 -18.90 -0.38
C ARG A 147 25.52 -19.68 0.06
N LEU A 148 24.37 -19.47 -0.58
CA LEU A 148 23.14 -20.17 -0.18
C LEU A 148 23.16 -21.65 -0.57
N ASN A 149 23.89 -22.04 -1.60
CA ASN A 149 24.10 -23.46 -1.94
C ASN A 149 25.02 -24.19 -0.94
N GLU A 150 25.82 -23.46 -0.14
CA GLU A 150 26.60 -24.01 0.96
C GLU A 150 25.74 -24.29 2.21
N VAL A 151 24.48 -23.86 2.24
CA VAL A 151 23.52 -24.11 3.32
C VAL A 151 22.64 -25.32 2.95
N PRO A 152 22.84 -26.51 3.56
CA PRO A 152 22.12 -27.73 3.18
C PRO A 152 20.59 -27.57 3.24
N GLY A 153 20.07 -26.87 4.25
CA GLY A 153 18.65 -26.61 4.41
C GLY A 153 18.06 -25.81 3.25
N TYR A 154 18.73 -24.76 2.78
CA TYR A 154 18.25 -24.02 1.61
C TYR A 154 18.30 -24.89 0.36
N ARG A 155 19.40 -25.58 0.11
CA ARG A 155 19.50 -26.46 -1.06
C ARG A 155 18.38 -27.49 -1.10
N ALA A 156 18.06 -28.13 0.02
CA ALA A 156 16.96 -29.07 0.11
C ALA A 156 15.59 -28.43 -0.16
N GLN A 157 15.35 -27.22 0.36
CA GLN A 157 14.09 -26.49 0.13
C GLN A 157 13.95 -26.03 -1.33
N PHE A 158 15.02 -25.52 -1.95
CA PHE A 158 15.01 -25.13 -3.36
C PHE A 158 14.76 -26.33 -4.28
N GLN A 159 15.37 -27.48 -3.97
CA GLN A 159 15.09 -28.73 -4.69
C GLN A 159 13.63 -29.15 -4.55
N LYS A 160 13.06 -29.03 -3.34
CA LYS A 160 11.64 -29.33 -3.10
C LYS A 160 10.70 -28.38 -3.85
N VAL A 161 10.98 -27.08 -3.87
CA VAL A 161 10.07 -26.06 -4.40
C VAL A 161 10.21 -25.88 -5.91
N PHE A 162 11.43 -25.97 -6.43
CA PHE A 162 11.77 -25.64 -7.82
C PHE A 162 12.42 -26.78 -8.61
N GLY A 163 12.81 -27.88 -7.95
CA GLY A 163 13.52 -28.98 -8.61
C GLY A 163 14.97 -28.63 -8.99
N THR A 164 15.53 -27.57 -8.42
CA THR A 164 16.90 -27.12 -8.68
C THR A 164 17.60 -26.78 -7.37
N ASP A 165 18.93 -26.69 -7.42
CA ASP A 165 19.70 -25.98 -6.40
C ASP A 165 19.35 -24.47 -6.42
N VAL A 166 19.94 -23.68 -5.52
CA VAL A 166 19.63 -22.24 -5.43
C VAL A 166 20.05 -21.52 -6.71
N THR A 167 19.17 -20.67 -7.25
CA THR A 167 19.45 -19.78 -8.39
C THR A 167 18.92 -18.37 -8.09
N ALA A 168 19.47 -17.34 -8.74
CA ALA A 168 18.98 -15.97 -8.62
C ALA A 168 17.50 -15.84 -8.97
N GLU A 169 17.07 -16.48 -10.06
CA GLU A 169 15.67 -16.48 -10.49
C GLU A 169 14.75 -17.10 -9.44
N ASN A 170 15.12 -18.26 -8.88
CA ASN A 170 14.27 -18.94 -7.91
C ASN A 170 14.24 -18.22 -6.55
N MET A 171 15.33 -17.53 -6.17
CA MET A 171 15.33 -16.63 -5.01
C MET A 171 14.32 -15.51 -5.19
N ALA A 172 14.38 -14.80 -6.33
CA ALA A 172 13.45 -13.75 -6.68
C ALA A 172 11.99 -14.24 -6.66
N LYS A 173 11.73 -15.39 -7.27
CA LYS A 173 10.40 -16.01 -7.31
C LYS A 173 9.88 -16.37 -5.92
N ALA A 174 10.72 -16.90 -5.04
CA ALA A 174 10.33 -17.22 -3.67
C ALA A 174 9.99 -15.94 -2.87
N ILE A 175 10.88 -14.94 -2.89
CA ILE A 175 10.66 -13.66 -2.19
C ILE A 175 9.38 -12.97 -2.70
N ALA A 176 9.21 -12.88 -4.01
CA ALA A 176 8.01 -12.29 -4.60
C ALA A 176 6.73 -13.07 -4.24
N ALA A 177 6.79 -14.39 -4.05
CA ALA A 177 5.64 -15.17 -3.58
C ALA A 177 5.28 -14.82 -2.14
N PHE A 178 6.27 -14.56 -1.28
CA PHE A 178 6.08 -14.10 0.08
C PHE A 178 5.50 -12.67 0.13
N GLU A 179 6.08 -11.73 -0.62
CA GLU A 179 5.62 -10.33 -0.65
C GLU A 179 4.15 -10.22 -1.07
N ARG A 180 3.69 -11.10 -1.96
CA ARG A 180 2.28 -11.20 -2.38
C ARG A 180 1.30 -11.53 -1.25
N THR A 181 1.79 -12.04 -0.12
CA THR A 181 0.97 -12.33 1.07
C THR A 181 0.76 -11.13 1.98
N ILE A 182 1.55 -10.07 1.80
CA ILE A 182 1.52 -8.86 2.64
C ILE A 182 0.41 -7.94 2.13
N VAL A 183 -0.83 -8.30 2.48
CA VAL A 183 -2.03 -7.62 2.04
C VAL A 183 -2.73 -6.96 3.21
N SER A 184 -2.99 -5.64 3.10
CA SER A 184 -3.94 -4.92 3.95
C SER A 184 -5.29 -4.85 3.26
N LYS A 185 -6.31 -5.31 3.98
CA LYS A 185 -7.73 -5.26 3.63
C LYS A 185 -8.51 -5.00 4.92
N ASN A 186 -9.83 -4.81 4.84
CA ASN A 186 -10.71 -4.70 6.00
C ASN A 186 -10.41 -3.48 6.89
N SER A 187 -9.90 -2.39 6.31
CA SER A 187 -9.87 -1.09 7.01
C SER A 187 -11.31 -0.61 7.31
N PRO A 188 -11.50 0.35 8.23
CA PRO A 188 -12.83 0.95 8.43
C PRO A 188 -13.45 1.51 7.15
N TYR A 189 -12.63 2.05 6.24
CA TYR A 189 -13.10 2.48 4.92
C TYR A 189 -13.53 1.31 4.02
N ASP A 190 -12.82 0.17 4.04
CA ASP A 190 -13.23 -1.02 3.30
C ASP A 190 -14.61 -1.52 3.77
N ARG A 191 -14.83 -1.54 5.09
CA ARG A 191 -16.12 -1.93 5.68
C ARG A 191 -17.22 -0.94 5.33
N PHE A 192 -16.93 0.36 5.39
CA PHE A 192 -17.86 1.40 4.98
C PHE A 192 -18.30 1.24 3.52
N VAL A 193 -17.35 1.00 2.60
CA VAL A 193 -17.66 0.76 1.16
C VAL A 193 -18.49 -0.52 0.98
N ALA A 194 -18.28 -1.53 1.82
CA ALA A 194 -19.10 -2.75 1.85
C ALA A 194 -20.48 -2.58 2.53
N GLY A 195 -20.82 -1.37 2.99
CA GLY A 195 -22.11 -1.05 3.62
C GLY A 195 -22.13 -1.22 5.15
N ASP A 196 -21.01 -1.60 5.76
CA ASP A 196 -20.88 -1.65 7.21
C ASP A 196 -20.41 -0.29 7.75
N THR A 197 -21.33 0.45 8.33
CA THR A 197 -21.08 1.76 8.95
C THR A 197 -20.75 1.66 10.45
N THR A 198 -20.44 0.46 10.96
CA THR A 198 -20.04 0.28 12.37
C THR A 198 -18.78 1.10 12.66
N ASN A 199 -18.84 1.94 13.69
CA ASN A 199 -17.79 2.90 14.06
C ASN A 199 -17.45 3.94 12.99
N TRP A 200 -18.30 4.11 11.96
CA TRP A 200 -18.18 5.22 11.02
C TRP A 200 -18.83 6.49 11.61
N ASN A 201 -18.03 7.53 11.83
CA ASN A 201 -18.48 8.75 12.51
C ASN A 201 -18.44 9.97 11.56
N PRO A 202 -19.07 11.10 11.92
CA PRO A 202 -19.11 12.29 11.06
C PRO A 202 -17.74 12.85 10.67
N THR A 203 -16.72 12.69 11.52
CA THR A 203 -15.35 13.15 11.23
C THR A 203 -14.69 12.31 10.14
N LEU A 204 -14.85 10.98 10.20
CA LEU A 204 -14.41 10.07 9.14
C LEU A 204 -15.13 10.36 7.83
N GLU A 205 -16.44 10.62 7.89
CA GLU A 205 -17.21 10.96 6.70
C GLU A 205 -16.76 12.28 6.07
N LEU A 206 -16.51 13.32 6.87
CA LEU A 206 -15.96 14.58 6.39
C LEU A 206 -14.57 14.37 5.76
N GLY A 207 -13.67 13.66 6.42
CA GLY A 207 -12.32 13.38 5.90
C GLY A 207 -12.36 12.58 4.59
N ARG A 208 -13.23 11.57 4.49
CA ARG A 208 -13.48 10.81 3.26
C ARG A 208 -14.02 11.72 2.15
N ALA A 209 -15.03 12.53 2.44
CA ALA A 209 -15.63 13.44 1.45
C ALA A 209 -14.62 14.48 0.93
N LEU A 210 -13.69 14.93 1.77
CA LEU A 210 -12.57 15.78 1.36
C LEU A 210 -11.60 15.00 0.47
N PHE A 211 -11.15 13.81 0.88
CA PHE A 211 -10.20 12.98 0.15
C PHE A 211 -10.66 12.69 -1.29
N PHE A 212 -11.94 12.33 -1.45
CA PHE A 212 -12.56 12.01 -2.74
C PHE A 212 -13.26 13.21 -3.41
N GLY A 213 -12.98 14.43 -2.94
CA GLY A 213 -13.66 15.63 -3.39
C GLY A 213 -12.73 16.83 -3.31
N LYS A 214 -13.03 17.79 -2.43
CA LYS A 214 -12.36 19.10 -2.36
C LYS A 214 -10.82 19.01 -2.24
N ALA A 215 -10.28 18.02 -1.53
CA ALA A 215 -8.83 17.89 -1.34
C ALA A 215 -8.12 17.20 -2.53
N ASN A 216 -8.88 16.72 -3.52
CA ASN A 216 -8.41 16.13 -4.77
C ASN A 216 -7.44 14.94 -4.63
N CYS A 217 -7.30 14.34 -3.44
CA CYS A 217 -6.35 13.26 -3.19
C CYS A 217 -6.61 12.04 -4.10
N SER A 218 -7.88 11.79 -4.41
CA SER A 218 -8.30 10.68 -5.28
C SER A 218 -7.96 10.86 -6.75
N ALA A 219 -7.43 12.01 -7.19
CA ALA A 219 -6.93 12.18 -8.56
C ALA A 219 -5.81 11.15 -8.86
N CYS A 220 -4.87 11.00 -7.92
CA CYS A 220 -3.80 9.99 -8.01
C CYS A 220 -4.08 8.76 -7.12
N HIS A 221 -4.67 8.95 -5.93
CA HIS A 221 -4.94 7.85 -4.98
C HIS A 221 -6.31 7.21 -5.20
N SER A 222 -6.48 6.58 -6.37
CA SER A 222 -7.75 6.00 -6.83
C SER A 222 -7.75 4.46 -6.81
N GLY A 223 -8.91 3.85 -7.10
CA GLY A 223 -9.03 2.40 -7.14
C GLY A 223 -9.09 1.76 -5.75
N ALA A 224 -9.36 0.45 -5.71
CA ALA A 224 -9.37 -0.28 -4.45
C ALA A 224 -8.02 -0.24 -3.71
N ASN A 225 -6.88 -0.11 -4.39
CA ASN A 225 -5.58 0.02 -3.72
C ASN A 225 -5.18 1.47 -3.42
N LEU A 226 -6.02 2.47 -3.72
CA LEU A 226 -5.73 3.90 -3.49
C LEU A 226 -4.40 4.36 -4.11
N THR A 227 -4.17 3.94 -5.35
CA THR A 227 -3.05 4.33 -6.21
C THR A 227 -3.42 4.07 -7.67
N ASP A 228 -3.13 5.04 -8.53
CA ASP A 228 -3.23 4.92 -9.99
C ASP A 228 -2.02 4.22 -10.64
N ASN A 229 -0.95 4.01 -9.87
CA ASN A 229 0.36 3.53 -10.32
C ASN A 229 1.01 4.41 -11.41
N ALA A 230 0.62 5.68 -11.51
CA ALA A 230 1.24 6.67 -12.38
C ALA A 230 2.34 7.43 -11.62
N PHE A 231 2.98 8.37 -12.30
CA PHE A 231 4.14 9.11 -11.81
C PHE A 231 3.82 10.60 -11.81
N HIS A 232 4.02 11.26 -10.67
CA HIS A 232 3.67 12.67 -10.50
C HIS A 232 4.79 13.41 -9.79
N ASN A 233 5.06 14.63 -10.23
CA ASN A 233 5.90 15.57 -9.49
C ASN A 233 5.00 16.37 -8.57
N ILE A 234 5.12 16.12 -7.27
CA ILE A 234 4.30 16.77 -6.23
C ILE A 234 4.98 18.00 -5.61
N GLY A 235 6.12 18.44 -6.17
CA GLY A 235 6.81 19.64 -5.72
C GLY A 235 7.50 19.54 -4.35
N ILE A 236 8.11 18.40 -4.00
CA ILE A 236 8.91 18.27 -2.75
C ILE A 236 10.16 19.17 -2.76
N GLY A 237 10.64 19.58 -3.94
CA GLY A 237 11.85 20.41 -4.07
C GLY A 237 13.17 19.62 -4.03
N SER A 238 13.11 18.30 -4.28
CA SER A 238 14.27 17.41 -4.36
C SER A 238 15.01 17.56 -5.70
N GLN A 239 16.33 17.31 -5.70
CA GLN A 239 17.14 17.21 -6.93
C GLN A 239 17.12 15.80 -7.56
N ASP A 240 16.44 14.84 -6.91
CA ASP A 240 16.28 13.49 -7.46
C ASP A 240 15.46 13.56 -8.76
N ALA A 241 16.04 13.07 -9.85
CA ALA A 241 15.42 13.07 -11.16
C ALA A 241 14.15 12.20 -11.23
N GLY A 242 13.97 11.27 -10.28
CA GLY A 242 12.80 10.40 -10.23
C GLY A 242 12.64 9.56 -11.48
N ARG A 243 11.43 9.53 -12.03
CA ARG A 243 11.08 8.74 -13.21
C ARG A 243 11.89 9.11 -14.45
N ALA A 244 12.29 10.37 -14.62
CA ALA A 244 13.13 10.79 -15.75
C ALA A 244 14.47 10.04 -15.84
N ALA A 245 15.00 9.55 -14.71
CA ALA A 245 16.21 8.72 -14.72
C ALA A 245 16.02 7.40 -15.49
N ILE A 246 14.77 6.92 -15.59
CA ILE A 246 14.39 5.67 -16.26
C ILE A 246 13.82 5.95 -17.65
N SER A 247 12.85 6.86 -17.77
CA SER A 247 12.16 7.14 -19.03
C SER A 247 12.96 8.00 -20.01
N LYS A 248 13.92 8.78 -19.51
CA LYS A 248 14.69 9.79 -20.26
C LYS A 248 13.84 10.93 -20.83
N LEU A 249 12.62 11.10 -20.35
CA LEU A 249 11.73 12.19 -20.74
C LEU A 249 11.89 13.34 -19.74
N GLU A 250 12.08 14.57 -20.23
CA GLU A 250 12.17 15.75 -19.38
C GLU A 250 10.86 16.00 -18.60
N ALA A 251 9.71 15.67 -19.20
CA ALA A 251 8.40 15.79 -18.54
C ALA A 251 8.26 14.94 -17.27
N ASP A 252 9.07 13.88 -17.11
CA ASP A 252 9.05 13.00 -15.93
C ASP A 252 10.00 13.48 -14.82
N ARG A 253 10.59 14.67 -14.94
CA ARG A 253 11.59 15.17 -13.98
C ARG A 253 10.96 15.37 -12.61
N GLY A 254 11.55 14.72 -11.61
CA GLY A 254 11.08 14.78 -10.22
C GLY A 254 9.76 14.05 -9.99
N ALA A 255 9.28 13.28 -10.98
CA ALA A 255 8.06 12.51 -10.85
C ALA A 255 8.33 11.17 -10.17
N PHE A 256 7.47 10.77 -9.24
CA PHE A 256 7.56 9.51 -8.52
C PHE A 256 6.23 8.77 -8.56
N LYS A 257 6.32 7.44 -8.46
CA LYS A 257 5.17 6.55 -8.46
C LYS A 257 4.25 6.89 -7.29
N THR A 258 2.96 7.07 -7.55
CA THR A 258 1.95 7.22 -6.50
C THR A 258 1.95 5.99 -5.57
N PRO A 259 2.31 6.11 -4.29
CA PRO A 259 2.21 4.99 -3.36
C PRO A 259 0.75 4.72 -3.01
N THR A 260 0.43 3.50 -2.55
CA THR A 260 -0.84 3.28 -1.86
C THR A 260 -0.86 4.08 -0.57
N VAL A 261 -2.02 4.66 -0.22
CA VAL A 261 -2.24 5.29 1.10
C VAL A 261 -2.94 4.36 2.09
N ARG A 262 -3.11 3.08 1.75
CA ARG A 262 -3.51 2.06 2.72
C ARG A 262 -2.41 1.92 3.77
N GLU A 263 -2.80 1.87 5.05
CA GLU A 263 -1.86 1.82 6.19
C GLU A 263 -0.92 3.02 6.30
N VAL A 264 -1.20 4.14 5.64
CA VAL A 264 -0.26 5.28 5.56
C VAL A 264 0.18 5.78 6.94
N ALA A 265 -0.70 5.73 7.95
CA ALA A 265 -0.36 6.11 9.31
C ALA A 265 0.74 5.27 10.00
N ARG A 266 1.14 4.13 9.42
CA ARG A 266 2.20 3.25 9.95
C ARG A 266 3.54 3.41 9.23
N THR A 267 3.61 4.30 8.25
CA THR A 267 4.71 4.35 7.26
C THR A 267 5.47 5.67 7.26
N ALA A 268 5.34 6.47 8.34
CA ALA A 268 6.16 7.67 8.51
C ALA A 268 7.66 7.32 8.56
N PRO A 269 8.55 8.20 8.10
CA PRO A 269 8.27 9.48 7.44
C PRO A 269 7.82 9.30 5.98
N TYR A 270 7.32 10.36 5.37
CA TYR A 270 6.63 10.35 4.08
C TYR A 270 7.44 10.97 2.96
N MET A 271 6.96 10.75 1.73
CA MET A 271 7.57 11.13 0.45
C MET A 271 8.76 10.25 0.07
N HIS A 272 9.24 10.39 -1.17
CA HIS A 272 10.32 9.56 -1.68
C HIS A 272 11.65 9.75 -0.93
N ASP A 273 11.82 10.90 -0.27
CA ASP A 273 13.03 11.27 0.47
C ASP A 273 12.83 11.32 1.99
N GLY A 274 11.63 11.01 2.50
CA GLY A 274 11.35 11.02 3.93
C GLY A 274 11.34 12.42 4.56
N SER A 275 11.20 13.48 3.76
CA SER A 275 11.28 14.88 4.20
C SER A 275 10.14 15.31 5.13
N LEU A 276 8.97 14.68 5.04
CA LEU A 276 7.79 15.01 5.85
C LEU A 276 7.58 13.96 6.95
N LYS A 277 7.47 14.37 8.21
CA LYS A 277 7.45 13.48 9.37
C LYS A 277 6.05 13.05 9.79
N THR A 278 5.04 13.86 9.47
CA THR A 278 3.67 13.68 9.97
C THR A 278 2.65 13.79 8.84
N LEU A 279 1.48 13.16 9.00
CA LEU A 279 0.39 13.30 8.02
C LEU A 279 -0.11 14.74 7.96
N GLU A 280 0.02 15.49 9.05
CA GLU A 280 -0.28 16.91 9.14
C GLU A 280 0.65 17.71 8.20
N GLU A 281 1.96 17.41 8.20
CA GLU A 281 2.90 18.01 7.25
C GLU A 281 2.59 17.62 5.80
N VAL A 282 2.20 16.36 5.55
CA VAL A 282 1.75 15.89 4.23
C VAL A 282 0.54 16.68 3.74
N VAL A 283 -0.50 16.79 4.56
CA VAL A 283 -1.72 17.53 4.21
C VAL A 283 -1.41 19.01 4.00
N GLU A 284 -0.53 19.60 4.81
CA GLU A 284 -0.14 21.00 4.65
C GLU A 284 0.64 21.23 3.35
N HIS A 285 1.51 20.30 2.94
CA HIS A 285 2.21 20.35 1.66
C HIS A 285 1.25 20.40 0.47
N TYR A 286 0.28 19.46 0.42
CA TYR A 286 -0.74 19.44 -0.63
C TYR A 286 -1.67 20.65 -0.55
N ASN A 287 -2.05 21.10 0.65
CA ASN A 287 -2.92 22.26 0.83
C ASN A 287 -2.31 23.56 0.26
N LYS A 288 -0.98 23.68 0.27
CA LYS A 288 -0.24 24.78 -0.35
C LYS A 288 -0.08 24.65 -1.87
N GLY A 289 -0.35 23.48 -2.45
CA GLY A 289 -0.09 23.17 -3.85
C GLY A 289 1.36 22.81 -4.15
N GLY A 290 2.08 22.24 -3.18
CA GLY A 290 3.49 21.87 -3.33
C GLY A 290 4.44 23.06 -3.58
N THR A 291 5.70 22.76 -3.93
CA THR A 291 6.66 23.78 -4.37
C THR A 291 6.59 23.95 -5.89
N PRO A 292 6.25 25.14 -6.40
CA PRO A 292 6.15 25.40 -7.84
C PRO A 292 7.45 25.07 -8.59
N ASN A 293 7.32 24.40 -9.73
CA ASN A 293 8.40 24.11 -10.66
C ASN A 293 7.82 23.78 -12.05
N ASP A 294 8.67 23.75 -13.08
CA ASP A 294 8.26 23.59 -14.49
C ASP A 294 7.62 22.22 -14.80
N TYR A 295 7.78 21.24 -13.92
CA TYR A 295 7.32 19.85 -14.10
C TYR A 295 6.25 19.46 -13.09
N LEU A 296 5.75 20.41 -12.29
CA LEU A 296 4.72 20.16 -11.27
C LEU A 296 3.47 19.59 -11.93
N ASP A 297 2.92 18.53 -11.35
CA ASP A 297 1.70 17.90 -11.85
C ASP A 297 0.50 18.86 -11.75
N GLU A 298 -0.36 18.86 -12.78
CA GLU A 298 -1.49 19.79 -12.89
C GLU A 298 -2.55 19.59 -11.81
N GLU A 299 -2.62 18.40 -11.21
CA GLU A 299 -3.52 18.08 -10.09
C GLU A 299 -3.01 18.63 -8.75
N ILE A 300 -1.84 19.27 -8.72
CA ILE A 300 -1.21 19.85 -7.54
C ILE A 300 -1.39 21.37 -7.53
N PHE A 301 -2.38 21.83 -6.76
CA PHE A 301 -2.74 23.24 -6.62
C PHE A 301 -3.22 23.57 -5.20
N PRO A 302 -3.23 24.87 -4.79
CA PRO A 302 -3.68 25.24 -3.45
C PRO A 302 -5.14 24.83 -3.18
N LEU A 303 -5.35 23.98 -2.18
CA LEU A 303 -6.67 23.37 -1.87
C LEU A 303 -7.57 24.26 -1.00
N LYS A 304 -6.99 25.25 -0.30
CA LYS A 304 -7.69 26.17 0.60
C LYS A 304 -8.56 25.44 1.63
N LEU A 305 -8.01 24.38 2.22
CA LEU A 305 -8.62 23.66 3.33
C LEU A 305 -8.50 24.49 4.62
N THR A 306 -9.57 24.53 5.38
CA THR A 306 -9.59 25.03 6.76
C THR A 306 -8.86 24.07 7.69
N ASP A 307 -8.49 24.51 8.89
CA ASP A 307 -7.82 23.64 9.87
C ASP A 307 -8.69 22.44 10.27
N ALA A 308 -10.01 22.63 10.38
CA ALA A 308 -10.95 21.55 10.65
C ALA A 308 -11.01 20.52 9.51
N GLU A 309 -10.98 20.97 8.25
CA GLU A 309 -10.93 20.08 7.09
C GLU A 309 -9.60 19.31 7.02
N LYS A 310 -8.46 19.97 7.26
CA LYS A 310 -7.15 19.30 7.32
C LYS A 310 -7.13 18.24 8.42
N ALA A 311 -7.64 18.55 9.61
CA ALA A 311 -7.72 17.60 10.71
C ALA A 311 -8.60 16.39 10.37
N ALA A 312 -9.77 16.61 9.78
CA ALA A 312 -10.67 15.53 9.36
C ALA A 312 -10.02 14.62 8.30
N LEU A 313 -9.31 15.21 7.33
CA LEU A 313 -8.58 14.47 6.30
C LEU A 313 -7.49 13.59 6.90
N VAL A 314 -6.70 14.13 7.84
CA VAL A 314 -5.69 13.35 8.58
C VAL A 314 -6.33 12.21 9.37
N ILE A 315 -7.45 12.46 10.05
CA ILE A 315 -8.18 11.42 10.80
C ILE A 315 -8.66 10.31 9.86
N PHE A 316 -9.21 10.67 8.69
CA PHE A 316 -9.61 9.66 7.70
C PHE A 316 -8.42 8.82 7.21
N MET A 317 -7.27 9.43 6.89
CA MET A 317 -6.08 8.68 6.50
C MET A 317 -5.55 7.79 7.64
N ARG A 318 -5.63 8.26 8.88
CA ARG A 318 -5.10 7.54 10.04
C ARG A 318 -5.99 6.39 10.48
N GLU A 319 -7.29 6.61 10.56
CA GLU A 319 -8.25 5.66 11.12
C GLU A 319 -9.03 4.94 10.04
N GLY A 320 -9.44 5.64 8.97
CA GLY A 320 -10.20 5.07 7.86
C GLY A 320 -9.39 4.08 7.02
N LEU A 321 -8.08 4.31 6.85
CA LEU A 321 -7.22 3.54 5.96
C LEU A 321 -6.29 2.54 6.67
N SER A 322 -6.36 2.45 8.00
CA SER A 322 -5.56 1.50 8.79
C SER A 322 -6.40 0.29 9.17
N SER A 323 -5.98 -0.89 8.75
CA SER A 323 -6.62 -2.13 9.14
C SER A 323 -6.29 -2.52 10.58
N PRO A 324 -7.26 -3.03 11.36
CA PRO A 324 -6.97 -3.69 12.64
C PRO A 324 -6.26 -5.04 12.47
N ASP A 325 -6.28 -5.64 11.28
CA ASP A 325 -5.81 -7.01 11.02
C ASP A 325 -4.63 -7.10 10.04
N LEU A 326 -3.86 -6.02 9.87
CA LEU A 326 -2.61 -6.03 9.08
C LEU A 326 -1.68 -7.15 9.60
N PRO A 327 -1.27 -8.11 8.75
CA PRO A 327 -0.40 -9.21 9.20
C PRO A 327 0.95 -8.68 9.64
N ILE A 328 1.34 -8.92 10.89
CA ILE A 328 2.69 -8.68 11.41
C ILE A 328 3.45 -10.00 11.38
N ILE A 329 4.25 -10.20 10.34
CA ILE A 329 4.96 -11.45 10.11
C ILE A 329 6.21 -11.50 10.97
N THR A 330 6.37 -12.56 11.75
CA THR A 330 7.54 -12.73 12.62
C THR A 330 8.70 -13.39 11.88
N LYS A 331 9.92 -13.18 12.40
CA LYS A 331 11.13 -13.80 11.86
C LYS A 331 11.04 -15.35 11.90
N PRO A 332 11.26 -16.05 10.77
CA PRO A 332 11.34 -17.51 10.73
C PRO A 332 12.56 -18.07 11.45
N GLU A 333 12.51 -19.37 11.76
CA GLU A 333 13.72 -20.16 11.87
C GLU A 333 14.38 -20.27 10.49
N LEU A 334 15.66 -19.94 10.41
CA LEU A 334 16.41 -19.95 9.16
C LEU A 334 17.01 -21.34 8.91
N PRO A 335 17.02 -21.82 7.65
CA PRO A 335 17.61 -23.10 7.30
C PRO A 335 19.10 -23.17 7.66
N GLN A 336 19.53 -24.30 8.21
CA GLN A 336 20.92 -24.60 8.58
C GLN A 336 21.65 -25.36 7.48
#